data_AF-A0A6B1FKS8-F1
#
_entry.id   AF-A0A6B1FKS8-F1
#
_cell.length_a   1.000
_cell.length_b   1.000
_cell.length_c   1.000
_cell.angle_alpha   90.00
_cell.angle_beta   90.00
_cell.angle_gamma   90.00
#
_symmetry.space_group_name_H-M   'P 1'
#
loop_
_entity.id
_entity.type
_entity.pdbx_description
1 polymer ?
#
loop_
_entity_poly.entity_id
_entity_poly.type
_entity_poly.pdbx_seq_one_letter_code
_entity_poly.pdbx_strand_id
1 'polypeptide(L)'
;MISIAEAKSRRDNIDVEGIIKELSEPRTVRTKYGEAQVCDAYLTDDQDRIKLTLWGDDIKKVNDGDKVQIRGGYTSEFRNEIQLSVPRKNGEITVVKSDS
;
A
#
# COMPACT_ATOMS: atom_id res chain seq x y z
N MET A 1 7.30 -11.00 8.47
CA MET A 1 6.36 -10.60 7.41
C MET A 1 5.31 -11.65 7.29
N ILE A 2 4.07 -11.23 7.08
CA ILE A 2 2.94 -12.12 6.82
C ILE A 2 2.67 -12.14 5.32
N SER A 3 1.93 -13.14 4.84
CA SER A 3 1.48 -13.18 3.45
C SER A 3 0.38 -12.16 3.20
N ILE A 4 0.16 -11.81 1.93
CA ILE A 4 -0.97 -10.95 1.55
C ILE A 4 -2.32 -11.57 1.97
N ALA A 5 -2.46 -12.90 1.91
CA ALA A 5 -3.65 -13.60 2.37
C ALA A 5 -3.92 -13.38 3.88
N GLU A 6 -2.88 -13.45 4.70
CA GLU A 6 -2.99 -13.14 6.14
C GLU A 6 -3.25 -11.66 6.38
N ALA A 7 -2.62 -10.78 5.60
CA ALA A 7 -2.87 -9.34 5.66
C ALA A 7 -4.35 -9.00 5.46
N LYS A 8 -5.04 -9.66 4.52
CA LYS A 8 -6.48 -9.49 4.30
C LYS A 8 -7.33 -9.81 5.54
N SER A 9 -6.87 -10.72 6.39
CA SER A 9 -7.58 -11.10 7.63
C SER A 9 -7.16 -10.30 8.86
N ARG A 10 -6.04 -9.57 8.79
CA ARG A 10 -5.56 -8.69 9.87
C ARG A 10 -6.12 -7.28 9.73
N ARG A 11 -6.45 -6.66 10.86
CA ARG A 11 -6.99 -5.28 10.89
C ARG A 11 -5.90 -4.22 11.02
N ASP A 12 -4.78 -4.53 11.67
CA ASP A 12 -3.67 -3.61 11.91
C ASP A 12 -2.35 -4.38 12.09
N ASN A 13 -1.23 -3.66 12.13
CA ASN A 13 0.12 -4.22 12.29
C ASN A 13 0.44 -5.25 11.19
N ILE A 14 0.28 -4.83 9.95
CA ILE A 14 0.50 -5.63 8.77
C ILE A 14 1.87 -5.31 8.20
N ASP A 15 2.75 -6.30 8.23
CA ASP A 15 4.07 -6.23 7.62
C ASP A 15 4.12 -7.19 6.43
N VAL A 16 4.09 -6.64 5.23
CA VAL A 16 4.12 -7.40 3.96
C VAL A 16 5.24 -6.88 3.08
N GLU A 17 5.79 -7.76 2.26
CA GLU A 17 6.71 -7.41 1.19
C GLU A 17 6.07 -7.81 -0.14
N GLY A 18 6.34 -7.04 -1.19
CA GLY A 18 5.88 -7.40 -2.52
C GLY A 18 6.42 -6.46 -3.57
N ILE A 19 6.00 -6.69 -4.81
CA ILE A 19 6.37 -5.85 -5.95
C ILE A 19 5.13 -5.07 -6.38
N ILE A 20 5.29 -3.77 -6.60
CA ILE A 20 4.25 -2.95 -7.22
C ILE A 20 4.15 -3.39 -8.68
N LYS A 21 3.05 -4.07 -9.04
CA LYS A 21 2.82 -4.54 -10.42
C LYS A 21 1.97 -3.60 -11.25
N GLU A 22 1.16 -2.78 -10.58
CA GLU A 22 0.32 -1.78 -11.24
C GLU A 22 0.22 -0.57 -10.32
N LEU A 23 0.60 0.62 -10.81
CA LEU A 23 0.36 1.89 -10.13
C LEU A 23 -0.76 2.64 -10.86
N SER A 24 -1.88 2.90 -10.18
CA SER A 24 -2.97 3.70 -10.73
C SER A 24 -2.66 5.19 -10.68
N GLU A 25 -3.43 6.01 -11.38
CA GLU A 25 -3.22 7.46 -11.35
C GLU A 25 -3.55 8.05 -9.96
N PRO A 26 -2.67 8.89 -9.39
CA PRO A 26 -2.97 9.58 -8.14
C PRO A 26 -4.14 10.56 -8.34
N ARG A 27 -5.14 10.42 -7.48
CA ARG A 27 -6.33 11.29 -7.46
C ARG A 27 -6.34 12.15 -6.21
N THR A 28 -6.82 13.37 -6.34
CA THR A 28 -7.04 14.27 -5.20
C THR A 28 -8.43 14.03 -4.65
N VAL A 29 -8.52 13.58 -3.40
CA VAL A 29 -9.77 13.40 -2.66
C VAL A 29 -9.94 14.52 -1.63
N ARG A 30 -11.16 15.03 -1.52
CA ARG A 30 -11.49 16.06 -0.52
C ARG A 30 -11.98 15.39 0.75
N THR A 31 -11.16 15.43 1.79
CA THR A 31 -11.49 14.90 3.12
C THR A 31 -12.04 16.00 4.02
N LYS A 32 -12.58 15.64 5.19
CA LYS A 32 -13.04 16.61 6.22
C LYS A 32 -11.94 17.56 6.70
N TYR A 33 -10.67 17.22 6.52
CA TYR A 33 -9.52 18.00 6.97
C TYR A 33 -8.84 18.79 5.84
N GLY A 34 -9.26 18.61 4.59
CA GLY A 34 -8.65 19.25 3.41
C GLY A 34 -8.53 18.32 2.21
N GLU A 35 -7.87 18.81 1.17
CA GLU A 35 -7.52 18.01 -0.02
C GLU A 35 -6.35 17.07 0.31
N ALA A 36 -6.50 15.80 -0.01
CA ALA A 36 -5.49 14.78 0.17
C ALA A 36 -5.29 14.04 -1.16
N GLN A 37 -4.05 13.74 -1.53
CA GLN A 37 -3.77 12.89 -2.68
C GLN A 37 -3.77 11.43 -2.25
N VAL A 38 -4.43 10.59 -3.03
CA VAL A 38 -4.48 9.15 -2.84
C VAL A 38 -4.16 8.46 -4.17
N CYS A 39 -3.37 7.40 -4.11
CA CYS A 39 -3.03 6.58 -5.25
C CYS A 39 -3.32 5.12 -4.91
N ASP A 40 -3.99 4.42 -5.81
CA ASP A 40 -4.16 2.98 -5.69
C ASP A 40 -2.98 2.31 -6.39
N ALA A 41 -2.43 1.26 -5.79
CA ALA A 41 -1.39 0.43 -6.36
C ALA A 41 -1.77 -1.04 -6.15
N TYR A 42 -1.28 -1.95 -6.99
CA TYR A 42 -1.40 -3.38 -6.77
C TYR A 42 -0.05 -3.92 -6.31
N LEU A 43 -0.01 -4.28 -5.02
CA LEU A 43 1.09 -5.02 -4.46
C LEU A 43 0.85 -6.51 -4.73
N THR A 44 1.78 -7.12 -5.45
CA THR A 44 1.78 -8.56 -5.72
C THR A 44 2.90 -9.21 -4.92
N ASP A 45 2.55 -10.28 -4.22
CA ASP A 45 3.46 -11.20 -3.55
C ASP A 45 3.60 -12.48 -4.40
N ASP A 46 4.30 -13.51 -3.90
CA ASP A 46 4.54 -14.76 -4.64
C ASP A 46 3.26 -15.52 -5.05
N GLN A 47 2.17 -15.39 -4.28
CA GLN A 47 0.93 -16.18 -4.46
C GLN A 47 -0.31 -15.31 -4.68
N ASP A 48 -0.33 -14.13 -4.07
CA ASP A 48 -1.52 -13.30 -3.91
C ASP A 48 -1.21 -11.85 -4.29
N ARG A 49 -2.28 -11.07 -4.51
CA ARG A 49 -2.17 -9.61 -4.67
C ARG A 49 -3.20 -8.88 -3.81
N ILE A 50 -2.86 -7.65 -3.43
CA ILE A 50 -3.73 -6.75 -2.68
C ILE A 50 -3.64 -5.35 -3.24
N LYS A 51 -4.78 -4.65 -3.19
CA LYS A 51 -4.81 -3.22 -3.51
C LYS A 51 -4.23 -2.45 -2.34
N LEU A 52 -3.19 -1.68 -2.62
CA LEU A 52 -2.47 -0.82 -1.71
C LEU A 52 -2.89 0.64 -1.97
N THR A 53 -3.30 1.33 -0.93
CA THR A 53 -3.68 2.74 -0.98
C THR A 53 -2.58 3.59 -0.37
N LEU A 54 -1.93 4.37 -1.22
CA LEU A 54 -0.83 5.27 -0.90
C LEU A 54 -1.34 6.69 -0.75
N TRP A 55 -0.77 7.45 0.19
CA TRP A 55 -1.21 8.81 0.48
C TRP A 55 -0.09 9.82 0.24
N GLY A 56 -0.42 10.93 -0.41
CA GLY A 56 0.45 12.11 -0.55
C GLY A 56 1.87 11.79 -1.03
N ASP A 57 2.84 12.01 -0.15
CA ASP A 57 4.27 11.88 -0.44
C ASP A 57 4.72 10.44 -0.71
N ASP A 58 4.02 9.43 -0.15
CA ASP A 58 4.40 8.03 -0.33
C ASP A 58 4.16 7.54 -1.76
N ILE A 59 3.23 8.16 -2.47
CA ILE A 59 2.95 7.91 -3.89
C ILE A 59 4.20 8.20 -4.74
N LYS A 60 4.95 9.24 -4.40
CA LYS A 60 6.14 9.68 -5.14
C LYS A 60 7.38 8.84 -4.83
N LYS A 61 7.35 8.05 -3.75
CA LYS A 61 8.47 7.20 -3.35
C LYS A 61 8.51 5.88 -4.11
N VAL A 62 7.35 5.37 -4.50
CA VAL A 62 7.21 4.06 -5.16
C VAL A 62 6.96 4.23 -6.65
N ASN A 63 7.44 3.29 -7.48
CA ASN A 63 7.14 3.25 -8.91
C ASN A 63 6.59 1.88 -9.30
N ASP A 64 6.03 1.81 -10.51
CA ASP A 64 5.68 0.53 -11.12
C ASP A 64 6.93 -0.34 -11.31
N GLY A 65 6.85 -1.60 -10.90
CA GLY A 65 7.95 -2.56 -10.93
C GLY A 65 8.90 -2.50 -9.74
N ASP A 66 8.80 -1.49 -8.87
CA ASP A 66 9.64 -1.41 -7.66
C ASP A 66 9.20 -2.46 -6.63
N LYS A 67 10.18 -3.12 -6.02
CA LYS A 67 9.95 -3.98 -4.85
C LYS A 67 9.84 -3.09 -3.61
N VAL A 68 8.75 -3.22 -2.87
CA VAL A 68 8.48 -2.41 -1.69
C VAL A 68 8.15 -3.27 -0.48
N GLN A 69 8.55 -2.76 0.66
CA GLN A 69 8.35 -3.38 1.95
C GLN A 69 7.47 -2.46 2.79
N ILE A 70 6.32 -2.98 3.19
CA ILE A 70 5.32 -2.23 3.96
C ILE A 70 5.36 -2.74 5.38
N ARG A 71 5.48 -1.83 6.33
CA ARG A 71 5.39 -2.13 7.76
C ARG A 71 4.32 -1.31 8.43
N GLY A 72 3.64 -1.90 9.40
CA GLY A 72 2.57 -1.21 10.15
C GLY A 72 1.37 -0.79 9.30
N GLY A 73 1.09 -1.51 8.21
CA GLY A 73 -0.11 -1.31 7.40
C GLY A 73 -1.37 -1.75 8.15
N TYR A 74 -2.53 -1.34 7.63
CA TYR A 74 -3.84 -1.79 8.10
C TYR A 74 -4.73 -2.10 6.90
N THR A 75 -5.56 -3.14 6.99
CA THR A 75 -6.59 -3.34 5.98
C THR A 75 -7.84 -2.57 6.32
N SER A 76 -8.48 -2.05 5.29
CA SER A 76 -9.79 -1.45 5.37
C SER A 76 -10.68 -2.10 4.32
N GLU A 77 -11.88 -2.46 4.72
CA GLU A 77 -12.89 -2.93 3.79
C GLU A 77 -13.62 -1.72 3.21
N PHE A 78 -13.44 -1.49 1.91
CA PHE A 78 -14.13 -0.44 1.18
C PHE A 78 -14.93 -1.06 0.04
N ARG A 79 -16.26 -0.92 0.08
CA ARG A 79 -17.18 -1.47 -0.94
C ARG A 79 -17.03 -2.99 -1.16
N ASN A 80 -16.97 -3.77 -0.09
CA ASN A 80 -16.70 -5.22 -0.12
C ASN A 80 -15.35 -5.61 -0.73
N GLU A 81 -14.42 -4.67 -0.91
CA GLU A 81 -13.06 -4.95 -1.36
C GLU A 81 -12.08 -4.62 -0.24
N ILE A 82 -11.18 -5.56 0.05
CA ILE A 82 -10.15 -5.37 1.07
C ILE A 82 -8.99 -4.59 0.44
N GLN A 83 -8.68 -3.44 1.04
CA GLN A 83 -7.59 -2.56 0.62
C GLN A 83 -6.61 -2.38 1.77
N LEU A 84 -5.33 -2.52 1.48
CA LEU A 84 -4.24 -2.25 2.42
C LEU A 84 -3.92 -0.75 2.36
N SER A 85 -3.89 -0.07 3.48
CA SER A 85 -3.46 1.33 3.56
C SER A 85 -2.31 1.44 4.55
N VAL A 86 -1.41 2.39 4.30
CA VAL A 86 -0.26 2.64 5.19
C VAL A 86 -0.52 3.96 5.94
N PRO A 87 -0.58 3.94 7.28
CA PRO A 87 -0.83 5.15 8.05
C PRO A 87 0.45 5.96 8.18
N ARG A 88 0.41 7.28 7.93
CA ARG A 88 1.59 8.16 8.04
C ARG A 88 2.25 8.17 9.43
N LYS A 89 1.51 7.80 10.49
CA LYS A 89 1.98 7.88 11.89
C LYS A 89 2.73 6.63 12.36
N ASN A 90 2.29 5.44 11.93
CA ASN A 90 2.80 4.15 12.41
C ASN A 90 3.17 3.19 11.26
N GLY A 91 3.05 3.64 10.02
CA GLY A 91 3.32 2.88 8.83
C GLY A 91 4.55 3.37 8.11
N GLU A 92 5.32 2.44 7.57
CA GLU A 92 6.56 2.72 6.86
C GLU A 92 6.58 1.97 5.54
N ILE A 93 6.94 2.66 4.46
CA ILE A 93 7.13 2.08 3.13
C ILE A 93 8.59 2.24 2.77
N THR A 94 9.27 1.11 2.59
CA THR A 94 10.67 1.05 2.18
C THR A 94 10.74 0.49 0.76
N VAL A 95 11.30 1.25 -0.18
CA VAL A 95 11.55 0.73 -1.52
C VAL A 95 12.86 -0.05 -1.50
N VAL A 96 12.77 -1.34 -1.76
CA VAL A 96 13.90 -2.25 -1.89
C VAL A 96 14.33 -2.22 -3.36
N LYS A 97 15.01 -1.15 -3.77
CA LYS A 97 15.66 -1.14 -5.09
C LYS A 97 16.87 -2.07 -5.04
N SER A 98 16.87 -3.11 -5.87
CA SER A 98 18.10 -3.81 -6.23
C SER A 98 18.83 -2.95 -7.27
N ASP A 99 19.46 -1.88 -6.82
CA ASP A 99 20.53 -1.24 -7.58
C ASP A 99 21.72 -2.23 -7.59
N SER A 100 22.17 -2.64 -8.77
CA SER A 100 23.45 -3.32 -9.01
C SER A 100 24.30 -2.48 -9.94
#